data_AF-A0A3D0U7C2-F1
#
_entry.id   AF-A0A3D0U7C2-F1
#
_cell.length_a   1.000
_cell.length_b   1.000
_cell.length_c   1.000
_cell.angle_alpha   90.00
_cell.angle_beta   90.00
_cell.angle_gamma   90.00
#
_symmetry.space_group_name_H-M   'P 1'
#
loop_
_entity.id
_entity.type
_entity.pdbx_description
1 polymer ?
#
loop_
_entity_poly.entity_id
_entity_poly.type
_entity_poly.pdbx_seq_one_letter_code
_entity_poly.pdbx_strand_id
1 'polypeptide(L)'
;MLRSTCLLLIILAGSLGLFGCSTGPGAGAPALLQCLQQLEQLQEAVQRYGVQDAQYQPVAGFPTYRTTRFWSSFQGQDLDQQLDQQQAHWWRRQLHSLGMDSLALEWSNLPPSAQRALPDFRHFQQQCDGQLFQHSLQRPIPADAIDVADSYNDLQRFFGLYALIKYAAAASIAEYQEEMRERINAFNGLPPPTRVYGPGQKPVTTGQEISQWIRQSMENHPLALPELTADQLQALFIHHAPQLEIAYTSAADIPGTAQWRNRNGQLTRHINTQQTTLYTYPSYIRFQQNILLQLNYTLWFSERPKPTADDWYGGKLDGLVWR
;
A
#
# COMPACT_ATOMS: atom_id res chain seq x y z
N MET A 1 47.40 -84.13 2.86
CA MET A 1 46.21 -84.16 3.73
C MET A 1 45.27 -83.03 3.31
N LEU A 2 44.07 -83.41 2.84
CA LEU A 2 42.79 -82.67 2.77
C LEU A 2 42.81 -81.21 2.23
N ARG A 3 41.97 -80.75 1.29
CA ARG A 3 40.72 -81.25 0.68
C ARG A 3 40.31 -80.31 -0.48
N SER A 4 39.68 -80.89 -1.52
CA SER A 4 38.45 -80.44 -2.21
C SER A 4 38.37 -79.04 -2.86
N THR A 5 38.40 -78.92 -4.20
CA THR A 5 37.25 -78.94 -5.18
C THR A 5 36.27 -77.78 -5.09
N CYS A 6 36.11 -76.96 -6.14
CA CYS A 6 35.00 -77.03 -7.11
C CYS A 6 34.96 -75.85 -8.10
N LEU A 7 34.65 -76.18 -9.37
CA LEU A 7 34.26 -75.29 -10.47
C LEU A 7 33.00 -74.46 -10.16
N LEU A 8 32.83 -73.28 -10.77
CA LEU A 8 31.80 -73.04 -11.81
C LEU A 8 31.89 -71.63 -12.44
N LEU A 9 31.81 -71.59 -13.77
CA LEU A 9 31.51 -70.43 -14.63
C LEU A 9 30.08 -69.93 -14.40
N ILE A 10 29.84 -68.60 -14.40
CA ILE A 10 28.62 -67.98 -14.97
C ILE A 10 28.96 -66.62 -15.62
N ILE A 11 28.77 -66.56 -16.94
CA ILE A 11 28.66 -65.34 -17.74
C ILE A 11 27.25 -64.80 -17.55
N LEU A 12 27.07 -63.53 -17.19
CA LEU A 12 25.80 -62.83 -17.40
C LEU A 12 26.04 -61.38 -17.83
N ALA A 13 25.77 -61.12 -19.11
CA ALA A 13 25.62 -59.80 -19.67
C ALA A 13 24.33 -59.16 -19.12
N GLY A 14 24.45 -58.02 -18.45
CA GLY A 14 23.35 -57.24 -17.91
C GLY A 14 23.29 -55.87 -18.56
N SER A 15 22.42 -55.76 -19.56
CA SER A 15 21.95 -54.53 -20.20
C SER A 15 21.48 -53.48 -19.18
N LEU A 16 22.24 -52.39 -19.04
CA LEU A 16 21.80 -51.17 -18.35
C LEU A 16 20.73 -50.48 -19.21
N GLY A 17 19.46 -50.72 -18.86
CA GLY A 17 18.32 -49.96 -19.35
C GLY A 17 18.37 -48.53 -18.82
N LEU A 18 18.41 -47.58 -19.74
CA LEU A 18 18.15 -46.17 -19.51
C LEU A 18 16.68 -46.01 -19.06
N PHE A 19 16.44 -45.89 -17.76
CA PHE A 19 15.20 -45.31 -17.26
C PHE A 19 15.31 -43.78 -17.37
N GLY A 20 15.00 -43.26 -18.55
CA GLY A 20 14.69 -41.85 -18.71
C GLY A 20 13.33 -41.56 -18.07
N CYS A 21 13.33 -40.95 -16.88
CA CYS A 21 12.11 -40.31 -16.36
C CYS A 21 11.78 -39.12 -17.27
N SER A 22 10.85 -39.30 -18.21
CA SER A 22 10.25 -38.19 -18.93
C SER A 22 9.22 -37.49 -18.03
N THR A 23 9.67 -36.53 -17.24
CA THR A 23 8.77 -35.51 -16.70
C THR A 23 8.33 -34.63 -17.86
N GLY A 24 7.17 -34.95 -18.45
CA GLY A 24 6.54 -34.06 -19.42
C GLY A 24 6.32 -32.67 -18.81
N PRO A 25 6.49 -31.57 -19.55
CA PRO A 25 6.24 -30.24 -19.01
C PRO A 25 4.75 -30.17 -18.63
N GLY A 26 4.47 -30.03 -17.34
CA GLY A 26 3.12 -29.76 -16.87
C GLY A 26 2.58 -28.53 -17.60
N ALA A 27 1.32 -28.58 -18.05
CA ALA A 27 0.67 -27.54 -18.83
C ALA A 27 0.73 -26.12 -18.21
N GLY A 28 1.14 -25.97 -16.94
CA GLY A 28 1.35 -24.70 -16.26
C GLY A 28 2.73 -24.02 -16.47
N ALA A 29 3.78 -24.73 -16.90
CA ALA A 29 5.11 -24.12 -17.05
C ALA A 29 5.19 -23.07 -18.20
N PRO A 30 4.60 -23.32 -19.39
CA PRO A 30 4.58 -22.31 -20.45
C PRO A 30 3.71 -21.09 -20.11
N ALA A 31 2.58 -21.31 -19.44
CA ALA A 31 1.67 -20.23 -19.06
C ALA A 31 2.29 -19.31 -17.99
N LEU A 32 2.97 -19.88 -17.00
CA LEU A 32 3.66 -19.09 -15.98
C LEU A 32 4.78 -18.23 -16.59
N LEU A 33 5.55 -18.80 -17.53
CA LEU A 33 6.60 -18.05 -18.25
C LEU A 33 6.02 -16.86 -19.01
N GLN A 34 4.88 -17.03 -19.68
CA GLN A 34 4.18 -15.94 -20.35
C GLN A 34 3.74 -14.84 -19.36
N CYS A 35 3.19 -15.24 -18.21
CA CYS A 35 2.77 -14.29 -17.17
C CYS A 35 3.94 -13.51 -16.56
N LEU A 36 5.07 -14.17 -16.33
CA LEU A 36 6.29 -13.52 -15.85
C LEU A 36 6.83 -12.52 -16.88
N GLN A 37 6.84 -12.89 -18.17
CA GLN A 37 7.28 -12.00 -19.24
C GLN A 37 6.38 -10.76 -19.38
N GLN A 38 5.06 -10.93 -19.32
CA GLN A 38 4.11 -9.81 -19.37
C GLN A 38 4.25 -8.89 -18.15
N LEU A 39 4.47 -9.46 -16.97
CA LEU A 39 4.72 -8.70 -15.75
C LEU A 39 6.00 -7.87 -15.87
N GLU A 40 7.08 -8.45 -16.36
CA GLU A 40 8.36 -7.75 -16.58
C GLU A 40 8.20 -6.59 -17.56
N GLN A 41 7.53 -6.79 -18.70
CA GLN A 41 7.25 -5.73 -19.67
C GLN A 41 6.45 -4.57 -19.06
N LEU A 42 5.45 -4.89 -18.21
CA LEU A 42 4.70 -3.87 -17.48
C LEU A 42 5.62 -3.10 -16.53
N GLN A 43 6.39 -3.79 -15.68
CA GLN A 43 7.26 -3.16 -14.70
C GLN A 43 8.35 -2.28 -15.36
N GLU A 44 8.93 -2.73 -16.47
CA GLU A 44 9.86 -1.92 -17.26
C GLU A 44 9.21 -0.65 -17.82
N ALA A 45 7.97 -0.73 -18.32
CA ALA A 45 7.24 0.43 -18.80
C ALA A 45 6.96 1.40 -17.65
N VAL A 46 6.48 0.89 -16.51
CA VAL A 46 6.22 1.69 -15.30
C VAL A 46 7.49 2.42 -14.85
N GLN A 47 8.62 1.72 -14.82
CA GLN A 47 9.91 2.31 -14.48
C GLN A 47 10.35 3.38 -15.48
N ARG A 48 10.24 3.09 -16.78
CA ARG A 48 10.62 4.01 -17.86
C ARG A 48 9.85 5.32 -17.82
N TYR A 49 8.56 5.27 -17.48
CA TYR A 49 7.70 6.45 -17.43
C TYR A 49 7.59 7.09 -16.04
N GLY A 50 8.17 6.48 -15.00
CA GLY A 50 8.15 7.03 -13.65
C GLY A 50 6.75 7.09 -13.05
N VAL A 51 5.91 6.09 -13.36
CA VAL A 51 4.48 6.05 -12.95
C VAL A 51 4.20 5.04 -11.83
N GLN A 52 5.23 4.71 -11.04
CA GLN A 52 5.12 3.80 -9.91
C GLN A 52 4.06 4.27 -8.92
N ASP A 53 3.33 3.33 -8.34
CA ASP A 53 2.49 3.62 -7.19
C ASP A 53 3.37 3.90 -5.97
N ALA A 54 3.11 5.03 -5.31
CA ALA A 54 3.83 5.45 -4.11
C ALA A 54 3.10 5.04 -2.82
N GLN A 55 1.89 4.48 -2.92
CA GLN A 55 1.06 4.12 -1.78
C GLN A 55 1.58 2.88 -1.04
N TYR A 56 2.03 1.86 -1.79
CA TYR A 56 2.49 0.59 -1.22
C TYR A 56 3.94 0.28 -1.61
N GLN A 57 4.68 -0.32 -0.68
CA GLN A 57 6.10 -0.63 -0.86
C GLN A 57 6.29 -1.98 -1.58
N PRO A 58 7.13 -2.07 -2.63
CA PRO A 58 7.55 -3.34 -3.23
C PRO A 58 8.22 -4.28 -2.23
N VAL A 59 7.84 -5.56 -2.26
CA VAL A 59 8.52 -6.61 -1.49
C VAL A 59 9.64 -7.20 -2.36
N ALA A 60 10.88 -7.10 -1.89
CA ALA A 60 12.06 -7.53 -2.66
C ALA A 60 11.97 -9.02 -3.03
N GLY A 61 12.18 -9.36 -4.30
CA GLY A 61 12.10 -10.73 -4.81
C GLY A 61 10.68 -11.26 -5.07
N PHE A 62 9.64 -10.45 -4.78
CA PHE A 62 8.23 -10.78 -5.02
C PHE A 62 7.57 -9.68 -5.86
N PRO A 63 7.69 -9.73 -7.21
CA PRO A 63 7.28 -8.63 -8.09
C PRO A 63 5.81 -8.21 -7.98
N THR A 64 4.93 -9.14 -7.65
CA THR A 64 3.49 -8.91 -7.44
C THR A 64 3.11 -8.66 -6.00
N TYR A 65 4.06 -8.57 -5.06
CA TYR A 65 3.76 -8.28 -3.66
C TYR A 65 4.05 -6.81 -3.36
N ARG A 66 3.15 -6.22 -2.59
CA ARG A 66 3.32 -4.91 -1.98
C ARG A 66 2.93 -4.98 -0.51
N THR A 67 3.45 -4.05 0.30
CA THR A 67 3.20 -4.00 1.74
C THR A 67 3.01 -2.57 2.25
N THR A 68 2.56 -2.45 3.48
CA THR A 68 2.57 -1.23 4.31
C THR A 68 3.23 -1.55 5.65
N ARG A 69 3.49 -0.53 6.48
CA ARG A 69 3.96 -0.78 7.86
C ARG A 69 3.02 -1.73 8.63
N PHE A 70 1.71 -1.58 8.43
CA PHE A 70 0.73 -2.48 9.03
C PHE A 70 0.90 -3.92 8.56
N TRP A 71 0.95 -4.17 7.25
CA TRP A 71 1.09 -5.53 6.72
C TRP A 71 2.45 -6.17 7.04
N SER A 72 3.47 -5.34 7.20
CA SER A 72 4.82 -5.78 7.58
C SER A 72 4.91 -6.23 9.03
N SER A 73 4.08 -5.65 9.90
CA SER A 73 4.03 -6.02 11.33
C SER A 73 3.65 -7.49 11.58
N PHE A 74 3.01 -8.18 10.62
CA PHE A 74 2.63 -9.60 10.73
C PHE A 74 3.81 -10.57 10.63
N GLN A 75 4.96 -10.11 10.13
CA GLN A 75 6.21 -10.90 10.11
C GLN A 75 7.14 -10.54 11.30
N GLY A 76 6.82 -9.48 12.04
CA GLY A 76 7.68 -8.94 13.10
C GLY A 76 7.73 -9.82 14.34
N GLN A 77 8.89 -9.84 14.99
CA GLN A 77 9.12 -10.51 16.29
C GLN A 77 8.31 -9.90 17.45
N ASP A 78 7.76 -8.70 17.26
CA ASP A 78 6.96 -7.98 18.27
C ASP A 78 5.57 -8.58 18.49
N LEU A 79 5.12 -9.44 17.58
CA LEU A 79 3.96 -10.28 17.81
C LEU A 79 4.51 -11.61 18.36
N ASP A 80 4.24 -11.91 19.63
CA ASP A 80 4.45 -13.23 20.25
C ASP A 80 3.63 -14.36 19.56
N GLN A 81 3.15 -14.11 18.34
CA GLN A 81 2.20 -14.92 17.61
C GLN A 81 2.77 -15.24 16.23
N GLN A 82 3.31 -16.45 16.10
CA GLN A 82 3.61 -17.01 14.79
C GLN A 82 2.30 -17.26 14.05
N LEU A 83 2.20 -16.78 12.81
CA LEU A 83 1.05 -17.08 11.96
C LEU A 83 0.99 -18.59 11.69
N ASP A 84 -0.20 -19.17 11.84
CA ASP A 84 -0.44 -20.52 11.33
C ASP A 84 -0.42 -20.54 9.79
N GLN A 85 -0.52 -21.74 9.20
CA GLN A 85 -0.45 -21.91 7.75
C GLN A 85 -1.59 -21.17 7.00
N GLN A 86 -2.80 -21.16 7.56
CA GLN A 86 -3.95 -20.50 6.95
C GLN A 86 -3.80 -18.98 7.02
N GLN A 87 -3.39 -18.47 8.17
CA GLN A 87 -3.09 -17.06 8.41
C GLN A 87 -1.96 -16.56 7.50
N ALA A 88 -0.87 -17.32 7.39
CA ALA A 88 0.26 -17.00 6.51
C ALA A 88 -0.16 -16.97 5.03
N HIS A 89 -0.96 -17.95 4.59
CA HIS A 89 -1.48 -17.96 3.22
C HIS A 89 -2.37 -16.74 2.95
N TRP A 90 -3.27 -16.40 3.89
CA TRP A 90 -4.15 -15.25 3.76
C TRP A 90 -3.35 -13.93 3.71
N TRP A 91 -2.39 -13.76 4.61
CA TRP A 91 -1.51 -12.59 4.63
C TRP A 91 -0.75 -12.43 3.31
N ARG A 92 -0.16 -13.50 2.79
CA ARG A 92 0.52 -13.48 1.49
C ARG A 92 -0.41 -13.14 0.34
N ARG A 93 -1.68 -13.60 0.40
CA ARG A 93 -2.70 -13.22 -0.59
C ARG A 93 -3.00 -11.73 -0.53
N GLN A 94 -3.00 -11.11 0.65
CA GLN A 94 -3.13 -9.65 0.75
C GLN A 94 -1.95 -8.91 0.15
N LEU A 95 -0.70 -9.31 0.47
CA LEU A 95 0.47 -8.68 -0.14
C LEU A 95 0.40 -8.76 -1.68
N HIS A 96 -0.05 -9.89 -2.22
CA HIS A 96 -0.29 -10.06 -3.64
C HIS A 96 -1.39 -9.14 -4.19
N SER A 97 -2.53 -9.05 -3.49
CA SER A 97 -3.65 -8.18 -3.89
C SER A 97 -3.21 -6.72 -3.97
N LEU A 98 -2.49 -6.23 -2.95
CA LEU A 98 -1.94 -4.88 -2.94
C LEU A 98 -1.02 -4.63 -4.13
N GLY A 99 -0.22 -5.63 -4.52
CA GLY A 99 0.64 -5.50 -5.69
C GLY A 99 -0.08 -5.55 -7.02
N MET A 100 -1.12 -6.37 -7.16
CA MET A 100 -1.97 -6.36 -8.35
C MET A 100 -2.75 -5.04 -8.47
N ASP A 101 -3.22 -4.48 -7.35
CA ASP A 101 -3.88 -3.17 -7.32
C ASP A 101 -2.91 -2.03 -7.69
N SER A 102 -1.69 -2.02 -7.14
CA SER A 102 -0.64 -1.08 -7.57
C SER A 102 -0.35 -1.21 -9.06
N LEU A 103 -0.15 -2.42 -9.59
CA LEU A 103 0.13 -2.64 -11.00
C LEU A 103 -1.01 -2.15 -11.91
N ALA A 104 -2.27 -2.25 -11.45
CA ALA A 104 -3.43 -1.73 -12.16
C ALA A 104 -3.37 -0.20 -12.28
N LEU A 105 -3.07 0.48 -11.16
CA LEU A 105 -2.90 1.93 -11.11
C LEU A 105 -1.73 2.39 -11.97
N GLU A 106 -0.58 1.72 -11.83
CA GLU A 106 0.64 1.98 -12.60
C GLU A 106 0.40 1.83 -14.11
N TRP A 107 -0.30 0.76 -14.53
CA TRP A 107 -0.72 0.59 -15.92
C TRP A 107 -1.63 1.72 -16.40
N SER A 108 -2.60 2.14 -15.56
CA SER A 108 -3.54 3.21 -15.90
C SER A 108 -2.86 4.58 -16.06
N ASN A 109 -1.74 4.79 -15.36
CA ASN A 109 -0.95 6.02 -15.42
C ASN A 109 0.02 6.07 -16.61
N LEU A 110 0.26 4.96 -17.30
CA LEU A 110 1.10 4.92 -18.50
C LEU A 110 0.51 5.78 -19.63
N PRO A 111 1.35 6.39 -20.48
CA PRO A 111 0.85 7.09 -21.65
C PRO A 111 0.16 6.13 -22.65
N PRO A 112 -0.81 6.60 -23.45
CA PRO A 112 -1.56 5.74 -24.37
C PRO A 112 -0.70 4.98 -25.39
N SER A 113 0.50 5.47 -25.74
CA SER A 113 1.45 4.74 -26.58
C SER A 113 2.05 3.52 -25.89
N ALA A 114 2.36 3.63 -24.59
CA ALA A 114 2.88 2.53 -23.80
C ALA A 114 1.80 1.50 -23.47
N GLN A 115 0.60 1.95 -23.12
CA GLN A 115 -0.55 1.05 -22.89
C GLN A 115 -0.86 0.18 -24.11
N ARG A 116 -0.80 0.74 -25.32
CA ARG A 116 -1.01 -0.02 -26.58
C ARG A 116 0.04 -1.11 -26.85
N ALA A 117 1.23 -0.98 -26.27
CA ALA A 117 2.30 -1.95 -26.41
C ALA A 117 2.26 -3.07 -25.35
N LEU A 118 1.35 -2.96 -24.38
CA LEU A 118 1.17 -3.90 -23.28
C LEU A 118 -0.18 -4.61 -23.40
N PRO A 119 -0.36 -5.79 -22.79
CA PRO A 119 -1.69 -6.38 -22.64
C PRO A 119 -2.61 -5.45 -21.84
N ASP A 120 -3.92 -5.53 -22.12
CA ASP A 120 -4.93 -4.94 -21.24
C ASP A 120 -4.78 -5.52 -19.83
N PHE A 121 -4.75 -4.64 -18.82
CA PHE A 121 -4.45 -5.07 -17.46
C PHE A 121 -5.49 -6.04 -16.90
N ARG A 122 -6.78 -5.86 -17.22
CA ARG A 122 -7.82 -6.78 -16.72
C ARG A 122 -7.66 -8.16 -17.32
N HIS A 123 -7.30 -8.23 -18.60
CA HIS A 123 -6.99 -9.50 -19.25
C HIS A 123 -5.76 -10.18 -18.64
N PHE A 124 -4.67 -9.42 -18.45
CA PHE A 124 -3.46 -9.89 -17.76
C PHE A 124 -3.79 -10.42 -16.36
N GLN A 125 -4.53 -9.66 -15.55
CA GLN A 125 -4.91 -10.04 -14.20
C GLN A 125 -5.72 -11.34 -14.20
N GLN A 126 -6.73 -11.47 -15.08
CA GLN A 126 -7.55 -12.68 -15.19
C GLN A 126 -6.73 -13.93 -15.53
N GLN A 127 -5.70 -13.79 -16.37
CA GLN A 127 -4.88 -14.91 -16.82
C GLN A 127 -3.76 -15.26 -15.82
N CYS A 128 -3.20 -14.25 -15.17
CA CYS A 128 -1.91 -14.37 -14.50
C CYS A 128 -1.95 -14.28 -12.97
N ASP A 129 -3.00 -13.70 -12.37
CA ASP A 129 -3.09 -13.53 -10.90
C ASP A 129 -2.83 -14.84 -10.15
N GLY A 130 -3.59 -15.89 -10.48
CA GLY A 130 -3.44 -17.19 -9.82
C GLY A 130 -2.06 -17.81 -10.01
N GLN A 131 -1.50 -17.75 -11.23
CA GLN A 131 -0.20 -18.36 -11.54
C GLN A 131 0.95 -17.63 -10.84
N LEU A 132 0.93 -16.30 -10.85
CA LEU A 132 1.93 -15.46 -10.21
C LEU A 132 1.87 -15.59 -8.68
N PHE A 133 0.66 -15.69 -8.11
CA PHE A 133 0.48 -15.95 -6.68
C PHE A 133 1.03 -17.33 -6.28
N GLN A 134 0.66 -18.39 -7.02
CA GLN A 134 1.14 -19.75 -6.74
C GLN A 134 2.66 -19.87 -6.90
N HIS A 135 3.24 -19.21 -7.91
CA HIS A 135 4.69 -19.15 -8.07
C HIS A 135 5.36 -18.45 -6.89
N SER A 136 4.78 -17.34 -6.42
CA SER A 136 5.29 -16.62 -5.26
C SER A 136 5.24 -17.50 -4.00
N LEU A 137 4.17 -18.26 -3.79
CA LEU A 137 4.00 -19.13 -2.61
C LEU A 137 5.15 -20.13 -2.41
N GLN A 138 5.78 -20.58 -3.50
CA GLN A 138 6.88 -21.56 -3.47
C GLN A 138 8.19 -21.02 -2.88
N ARG A 139 8.29 -19.70 -2.67
CA ARG A 139 9.48 -19.04 -2.14
C ARG A 139 9.23 -18.52 -0.72
N PRO A 140 10.15 -18.72 0.23
CA PRO A 140 10.08 -18.06 1.53
C PRO A 140 10.29 -16.57 1.35
N ILE A 141 9.60 -15.74 2.14
CA ILE A 141 9.84 -14.29 2.16
C ILE A 141 10.92 -13.99 3.19
N PRO A 142 12.07 -13.43 2.79
CA PRO A 142 13.09 -12.97 3.73
C PRO A 142 12.53 -11.91 4.69
N ALA A 143 13.05 -11.84 5.93
CA ALA A 143 12.58 -10.87 6.93
C ALA A 143 12.84 -9.41 6.51
N ASP A 144 13.99 -9.17 5.88
CA ASP A 144 14.41 -7.89 5.34
C ASP A 144 13.61 -7.46 4.10
N ALA A 145 12.99 -8.40 3.38
CA ALA A 145 12.22 -8.08 2.16
C ALA A 145 10.90 -7.35 2.42
N ILE A 146 10.38 -7.43 3.65
CA ILE A 146 9.11 -6.81 4.07
C ILE A 146 9.37 -5.62 5.01
N ASP A 147 10.62 -5.36 5.40
CA ASP A 147 10.93 -4.23 6.26
C ASP A 147 10.67 -2.91 5.52
N VAL A 148 9.62 -2.21 5.92
CA VAL A 148 9.30 -0.89 5.38
C VAL A 148 10.20 0.09 6.08
N ALA A 149 11.33 0.40 5.42
CA ALA A 149 12.31 1.35 5.92
C ALA A 149 11.63 2.61 6.47
N ASP A 150 12.02 2.98 7.68
CA ASP A 150 11.61 4.25 8.23
C ASP A 150 12.13 5.38 7.34
N SER A 151 11.33 6.42 7.13
CA SER A 151 11.71 7.57 6.29
C SER A 151 12.79 8.44 6.97
N TYR A 152 13.44 7.91 8.00
CA TYR A 152 14.47 8.55 8.81
C TYR A 152 15.82 7.96 8.43
N ASN A 153 16.80 8.83 8.20
CA ASN A 153 18.15 8.42 7.81
C ASN A 153 18.89 7.80 9.02
N ASP A 154 19.13 6.48 8.99
CA ASP A 154 19.78 5.74 10.08
C ASP A 154 21.21 6.23 10.43
N LEU A 155 21.95 6.79 9.46
CA LEU A 155 23.27 7.36 9.72
C LEU A 155 23.18 8.64 10.57
N GLN A 156 22.12 9.43 10.43
CA GLN A 156 21.88 10.61 11.27
C GLN A 156 21.46 10.23 12.70
N ARG A 157 20.90 9.03 12.88
CA ARG A 157 20.51 8.46 14.17
C ARG A 157 21.71 7.89 14.92
N PHE A 158 22.63 7.21 14.22
CA PHE A 158 23.82 6.60 14.82
C PHE A 158 24.88 7.62 15.26
N PHE A 159 25.06 8.73 14.53
CA PHE A 159 26.04 9.77 14.88
C PHE A 159 25.56 10.85 15.85
N GLY A 160 24.39 10.69 16.50
CA GLY A 160 23.93 11.64 17.54
C GLY A 160 23.63 13.06 17.04
N LEU A 161 23.64 13.29 15.73
CA LEU A 161 23.32 14.59 15.13
C LEU A 161 21.87 14.98 15.42
N TYR A 162 20.94 14.02 15.45
CA TYR A 162 19.57 14.26 15.92
C TYR A 162 19.50 14.66 17.39
N ALA A 163 20.37 14.15 18.26
CA ALA A 163 20.40 14.56 19.67
C ALA A 163 20.91 16.00 19.80
N LEU A 164 21.97 16.35 19.07
CA LEU A 164 22.51 17.72 19.04
C LEU A 164 21.56 18.72 18.39
N ILE A 165 20.95 18.37 17.25
CA ILE A 165 19.89 19.17 16.61
C ILE A 165 18.69 19.28 17.55
N LYS A 166 18.29 18.22 18.26
CA LYS A 166 17.19 18.28 19.23
C LYS A 166 17.50 19.24 20.38
N TYR A 167 18.73 19.32 20.87
CA TYR A 167 19.11 20.31 21.89
C TYR A 167 19.23 21.73 21.31
N ALA A 168 19.80 21.88 20.12
CA ALA A 168 19.89 23.18 19.43
C ALA A 168 18.52 23.72 19.01
N ALA A 169 17.57 22.83 18.69
CA ALA A 169 16.20 23.13 18.32
C ALA A 169 15.22 22.99 19.48
N ALA A 170 15.65 22.64 20.70
CA ALA A 170 14.74 22.46 21.84
C ALA A 170 14.02 23.76 22.16
N ALA A 171 14.74 24.88 22.13
CA ALA A 171 14.18 26.21 22.32
C ALA A 171 13.18 26.56 21.21
N SER A 172 13.52 26.34 19.94
CA SER A 172 12.61 26.62 18.81
C SER A 172 11.38 25.70 18.80
N ILE A 173 11.52 24.44 19.25
CA ILE A 173 10.40 23.51 19.40
C ILE A 173 9.48 23.98 20.53
N ALA A 174 10.05 24.39 21.68
CA ALA A 174 9.27 24.91 22.81
C ALA A 174 8.56 26.23 22.44
N GLU A 175 9.24 27.13 21.74
CA GLU A 175 8.68 28.38 21.22
C GLU A 175 7.54 28.09 20.23
N TYR A 176 7.75 27.20 19.26
CA TYR A 176 6.70 26.77 18.33
C TYR A 176 5.51 26.11 19.05
N GLN A 177 5.77 25.28 20.07
CA GLN A 177 4.71 24.67 20.87
C GLN A 177 3.91 25.69 21.66
N GLU A 178 4.56 26.71 22.22
CA GLU A 178 3.89 27.80 22.92
C GLU A 178 3.09 28.66 21.95
N GLU A 179 3.68 29.05 20.81
CA GLU A 179 2.97 29.77 19.75
C GLU A 179 1.72 29.01 19.27
N MET A 180 1.83 27.70 19.06
CA MET A 180 0.70 26.89 18.65
C MET A 180 -0.35 26.76 19.75
N ARG A 181 0.08 26.67 21.02
CA ARG A 181 -0.81 26.64 22.19
C ARG A 181 -1.55 27.97 22.35
N GLU A 182 -0.86 29.09 22.19
CA GLU A 182 -1.45 30.43 22.18
C GLU A 182 -2.46 30.57 21.04
N ARG A 183 -2.13 30.14 19.82
CA ARG A 183 -3.06 30.14 18.68
C ARG A 183 -4.31 29.31 18.95
N ILE A 184 -4.16 28.13 19.54
CA ILE A 184 -5.29 27.26 19.92
C ILE A 184 -6.13 27.94 21.01
N ASN A 185 -5.49 28.51 22.04
CA ASN A 185 -6.19 29.16 23.16
C ASN A 185 -6.89 30.46 22.75
N ALA A 186 -6.31 31.19 21.79
CA ALA A 186 -6.86 32.43 21.25
C ALA A 186 -7.90 32.20 20.15
N PHE A 187 -8.11 30.95 19.72
CA PHE A 187 -9.08 30.62 18.68
C PHE A 187 -10.50 30.95 19.15
N ASN A 188 -11.10 31.97 18.54
CA ASN A 188 -12.45 32.44 18.83
C ASN A 188 -13.40 32.33 17.62
N GLY A 189 -12.99 31.56 16.60
CA GLY A 189 -13.72 31.36 15.35
C GLY A 189 -12.88 31.68 14.11
N LEU A 190 -13.40 31.32 12.94
CA LEU A 190 -12.78 31.62 11.66
C LEU A 190 -13.23 33.00 11.14
N PRO A 191 -12.34 33.78 10.50
CA PRO A 191 -12.73 35.05 9.91
C PRO A 191 -13.70 34.82 8.74
N PRO A 192 -14.83 35.55 8.66
CA PRO A 192 -15.75 35.42 7.53
C PRO A 192 -15.17 36.04 6.25
N PRO A 193 -15.58 35.56 5.06
CA PRO A 193 -16.56 34.49 4.85
C PRO A 193 -15.96 33.10 5.07
N THR A 194 -16.76 32.19 5.64
CA THR A 194 -16.40 30.76 5.78
C THR A 194 -17.24 29.90 4.85
N ARG A 195 -16.73 28.71 4.53
CA ARG A 195 -17.44 27.66 3.80
C ARG A 195 -17.42 26.38 4.61
N VAL A 196 -18.58 25.72 4.68
CA VAL A 196 -18.74 24.46 5.39
C VAL A 196 -18.81 23.32 4.39
N TYR A 197 -17.96 22.33 4.57
CA TYR A 197 -17.90 21.10 3.80
C TYR A 197 -18.24 19.91 4.70
N GLY A 198 -19.03 18.98 4.18
CA GLY A 198 -19.46 17.79 4.90
C GLY A 198 -20.41 16.94 4.06
N PRO A 199 -20.76 15.74 4.51
CA PRO A 199 -21.74 14.92 3.82
C PRO A 199 -23.11 15.63 3.81
N GLY A 200 -23.78 15.64 2.66
CA GLY A 200 -25.11 16.24 2.53
C GLY A 200 -26.19 15.55 3.38
N GLN A 201 -26.03 14.25 3.63
CA GLN A 201 -26.87 13.45 4.52
C GLN A 201 -26.01 12.44 5.27
N LYS A 202 -26.20 12.31 6.58
CA LYS A 202 -25.61 11.23 7.38
C LYS A 202 -26.58 10.04 7.40
N PRO A 203 -26.12 8.78 7.24
CA PRO A 203 -27.00 7.64 7.26
C PRO A 203 -27.54 7.44 8.68
N VAL A 204 -28.72 6.84 8.77
CA VAL A 204 -29.23 6.30 10.04
C VAL A 204 -28.53 4.97 10.30
N THR A 205 -27.24 5.04 10.63
CA THR A 205 -26.49 3.89 11.14
C THR A 205 -26.22 4.13 12.61
N THR A 206 -26.62 3.19 13.45
CA THR A 206 -26.44 3.27 14.89
C THR A 206 -25.06 2.76 15.30
N GLY A 207 -24.54 3.25 16.43
CA GLY A 207 -23.28 2.74 16.99
C GLY A 207 -23.33 1.25 17.35
N GLN A 208 -24.52 0.71 17.63
CA GLN A 208 -24.71 -0.72 17.91
C GLN A 208 -24.53 -1.58 16.65
N GLU A 209 -25.11 -1.16 15.53
CA GLU A 209 -24.93 -1.84 14.23
C GLU A 209 -23.46 -1.84 13.81
N ILE A 210 -22.79 -0.69 13.91
CA ILE A 210 -21.35 -0.56 13.59
C ILE A 210 -20.52 -1.50 14.47
N SER A 211 -20.78 -1.52 15.78
CA SER A 211 -20.07 -2.39 16.72
C SER A 211 -20.28 -3.88 16.40
N GLN A 212 -21.48 -4.24 15.95
CA GLN A 212 -21.79 -5.61 15.53
C GLN A 212 -21.04 -5.98 14.25
N TRP A 213 -20.98 -5.10 13.24
CA TRP A 213 -20.23 -5.34 12.01
C TRP A 213 -18.74 -5.54 12.28
N ILE A 214 -18.14 -4.69 13.12
CA ILE A 214 -16.72 -4.79 13.51
C ILE A 214 -16.46 -6.11 14.24
N ARG A 215 -17.31 -6.49 15.20
CA ARG A 215 -17.14 -7.75 15.94
C ARG A 215 -17.25 -8.97 15.01
N GLN A 216 -18.30 -9.02 14.20
CA GLN A 216 -18.56 -10.14 13.29
C GLN A 216 -17.46 -10.27 12.22
N SER A 217 -16.93 -9.17 11.71
CA SER A 217 -15.82 -9.22 10.75
C SER A 217 -14.56 -9.78 11.40
N MET A 218 -14.18 -9.29 12.59
CA MET A 218 -13.01 -9.80 13.30
C MET A 218 -13.12 -11.28 13.67
N GLU A 219 -14.29 -11.75 14.12
CA GLU A 219 -14.52 -13.16 14.49
C GLU A 219 -14.36 -14.13 13.30
N ASN A 220 -14.72 -13.68 12.09
CA ASN A 220 -14.69 -14.51 10.89
C ASN A 220 -13.40 -14.36 10.06
N HIS A 221 -12.53 -13.44 10.45
CA HIS A 221 -11.34 -13.09 9.67
C HIS A 221 -10.10 -13.85 10.19
N PRO A 222 -9.31 -14.53 9.33
CA PRO A 222 -8.15 -15.33 9.77
C PRO A 222 -7.12 -14.56 10.61
N LEU A 223 -6.92 -13.28 10.28
CA LEU A 223 -6.04 -12.35 11.01
C LEU A 223 -6.78 -11.43 12.01
N ALA A 224 -8.03 -11.72 12.36
CA ALA A 224 -8.88 -10.90 13.22
C ALA A 224 -8.97 -9.43 12.79
N LEU A 225 -9.10 -9.17 11.49
CA LEU A 225 -9.24 -7.81 10.95
C LEU A 225 -10.70 -7.39 10.93
N PRO A 226 -10.99 -6.11 11.22
CA PRO A 226 -12.29 -5.52 10.95
C PRO A 226 -12.44 -5.21 9.45
N GLU A 227 -12.48 -6.25 8.62
CA GLU A 227 -12.74 -6.14 7.17
C GLU A 227 -14.25 -6.06 6.93
N LEU A 228 -14.71 -4.89 6.47
CA LEU A 228 -16.12 -4.60 6.24
C LEU A 228 -16.46 -4.70 4.75
N THR A 229 -17.72 -4.97 4.42
CA THR A 229 -18.19 -4.89 3.03
C THR A 229 -18.12 -3.44 2.52
N ALA A 230 -18.12 -3.25 1.19
CA ALA A 230 -18.08 -1.92 0.59
C ALA A 230 -19.22 -1.01 1.10
N ASP A 231 -20.43 -1.54 1.25
CA ASP A 231 -21.59 -0.80 1.75
C ASP A 231 -21.46 -0.43 3.23
N GLN A 232 -20.98 -1.36 4.07
CA GLN A 232 -20.72 -1.11 5.49
C GLN A 232 -19.62 -0.07 5.68
N LEU A 233 -18.55 -0.17 4.91
CA LEU A 233 -17.44 0.77 4.94
C LEU A 233 -17.88 2.16 4.47
N GLN A 234 -18.68 2.24 3.41
CA GLN A 234 -19.25 3.51 2.92
C GLN A 234 -20.16 4.13 3.98
N ALA A 235 -21.04 3.35 4.62
CA ALA A 235 -21.88 3.84 5.71
C ALA A 235 -21.04 4.39 6.87
N LEU A 236 -19.95 3.70 7.23
CA LEU A 236 -19.03 4.12 8.28
C LEU A 236 -18.30 5.43 7.93
N PHE A 237 -17.85 5.58 6.68
CA PHE A 237 -17.24 6.82 6.20
C PHE A 237 -18.18 8.02 6.31
N ILE A 238 -19.44 7.86 5.91
CA ILE A 238 -20.42 8.96 5.97
C ILE A 238 -20.82 9.25 7.43
N HIS A 239 -20.96 8.21 8.27
CA HIS A 239 -21.30 8.37 9.70
C HIS A 239 -20.24 9.21 10.44
N HIS A 240 -18.96 8.88 10.25
CA HIS A 240 -17.83 9.55 10.91
C HIS A 240 -17.24 10.72 10.10
N ALA A 241 -17.82 11.08 8.95
CA ALA A 241 -17.28 12.15 8.13
C ALA A 241 -17.19 13.47 8.91
N PRO A 242 -16.02 14.14 8.89
CA PRO A 242 -15.84 15.41 9.55
C PRO A 242 -16.69 16.49 8.87
N GLN A 243 -17.11 17.49 9.65
CA GLN A 243 -17.59 18.75 9.13
C GLN A 243 -16.43 19.75 9.18
N LEU A 244 -16.10 20.31 8.03
CA LEU A 244 -14.94 21.18 7.86
C LEU A 244 -15.42 22.58 7.55
N GLU A 245 -15.20 23.49 8.48
CA GLU A 245 -15.36 24.91 8.24
C GLU A 245 -14.01 25.50 7.81
N ILE A 246 -13.99 26.18 6.67
CA ILE A 246 -12.78 26.74 6.07
C ILE A 246 -13.00 28.22 5.81
N ALA A 247 -12.10 29.07 6.32
CA ALA A 247 -12.09 30.49 6.00
C ALA A 247 -11.70 30.69 4.54
N TYR A 248 -12.46 31.52 3.82
CA TYR A 248 -12.21 31.82 2.42
C TYR A 248 -11.50 33.17 2.31
N THR A 249 -10.17 33.13 2.23
CA THR A 249 -9.31 34.31 2.02
C THR A 249 -8.84 34.43 0.58
N SER A 250 -8.69 33.30 -0.12
CA SER A 250 -8.23 33.24 -1.51
C SER A 250 -8.76 31.99 -2.23
N ALA A 251 -8.53 31.92 -3.54
CA ALA A 251 -8.86 30.74 -4.34
C ALA A 251 -8.11 29.47 -3.90
N ALA A 252 -6.98 29.60 -3.20
CA ALA A 252 -6.23 28.48 -2.65
C ALA A 252 -6.99 27.76 -1.52
N ASP A 253 -7.93 28.45 -0.85
CA ASP A 253 -8.72 27.90 0.26
C ASP A 253 -9.95 27.09 -0.21
N ILE A 254 -10.12 26.92 -1.53
CA ILE A 254 -11.23 26.12 -2.09
C ILE A 254 -10.72 24.69 -2.34
N PRO A 255 -11.20 23.69 -1.58
CA PRO A 255 -10.88 22.30 -1.88
C PRO A 255 -11.53 21.85 -3.18
N GLY A 256 -10.85 20.99 -3.92
CA GLY A 256 -11.31 20.54 -5.23
C GLY A 256 -10.93 19.11 -5.59
N THR A 257 -11.41 18.64 -6.73
CA THR A 257 -11.07 17.32 -7.29
C THR A 257 -9.66 17.35 -7.88
N ALA A 258 -8.78 16.45 -7.42
CA ALA A 258 -7.49 16.21 -8.02
C ALA A 258 -7.65 15.54 -9.40
N GLN A 259 -6.99 16.11 -10.42
CA GLN A 259 -7.02 15.62 -11.78
C GLN A 259 -5.71 15.92 -12.53
N TRP A 260 -5.46 15.16 -13.59
CA TRP A 260 -4.40 15.46 -14.55
C TRP A 260 -4.93 16.41 -15.63
N ARG A 261 -4.12 17.40 -16.00
CA ARG A 261 -4.40 18.30 -17.12
C ARG A 261 -3.24 18.29 -18.09
N ASN A 262 -3.53 18.04 -19.36
CA ASN A 262 -2.55 18.20 -20.43
C ASN A 262 -2.41 19.70 -20.77
N ARG A 263 -1.19 20.23 -20.65
CA ARG A 263 -0.80 21.56 -21.14
C ARG A 263 0.38 21.39 -22.07
N ASN A 264 0.20 21.70 -23.35
CA ASN A 264 1.25 21.65 -24.39
C ASN A 264 1.97 20.29 -24.48
N GLY A 265 1.23 19.19 -24.35
CA GLY A 265 1.81 17.84 -24.40
C GLY A 265 2.39 17.35 -23.07
N GLN A 266 2.41 18.19 -22.03
CA GLN A 266 2.87 17.82 -20.70
C GLN A 266 1.67 17.60 -19.76
N LEU A 267 1.63 16.45 -19.09
CA LEU A 267 0.68 16.20 -18.00
C LEU A 267 1.11 17.01 -16.78
N THR A 268 0.19 17.82 -16.26
CA THR A 268 0.38 18.65 -15.08
C THR A 268 -0.74 18.37 -14.08
N ARG A 269 -0.39 18.29 -12.79
CA ARG A 269 -1.40 18.17 -11.73
C ARG A 269 -2.29 19.41 -11.70
N HIS A 270 -3.57 19.21 -11.38
CA HIS A 270 -4.52 20.30 -11.27
C HIS A 270 -5.62 19.94 -10.27
N ILE A 271 -5.95 20.88 -9.39
CA ILE A 271 -7.11 20.78 -8.50
C ILE A 271 -8.27 21.56 -9.13
N ASN A 272 -9.37 20.88 -9.44
CA ASN A 272 -10.59 21.47 -9.94
C ASN A 272 -11.43 22.00 -8.78
N THR A 273 -11.41 23.31 -8.56
CA THR A 273 -12.16 23.96 -7.47
C THR A 273 -13.66 24.14 -7.77
N GLN A 274 -14.13 23.79 -8.98
CA GLN A 274 -15.56 23.81 -9.32
C GLN A 274 -16.32 22.62 -8.73
N GLN A 275 -15.61 21.56 -8.35
CA GLN A 275 -16.17 20.36 -7.75
C GLN A 275 -15.33 19.99 -6.54
N THR A 276 -15.89 20.08 -5.33
CA THR A 276 -15.20 19.60 -4.13
C THR A 276 -15.36 18.09 -4.01
N THR A 277 -14.26 17.39 -3.69
CA THR A 277 -14.26 15.94 -3.48
C THR A 277 -13.54 15.64 -2.17
N LEU A 278 -14.22 14.92 -1.28
CA LEU A 278 -13.63 14.32 -0.10
C LEU A 278 -13.18 12.91 -0.47
N TYR A 279 -11.88 12.66 -0.46
CA TYR A 279 -11.31 11.35 -0.75
C TYR A 279 -11.29 10.52 0.53
N THR A 280 -11.82 9.31 0.47
CA THR A 280 -11.88 8.40 1.62
C THR A 280 -11.21 7.08 1.32
N TYR A 281 -10.42 6.56 2.26
CA TYR A 281 -9.82 5.24 2.13
C TYR A 281 -9.61 4.59 3.50
N PRO A 282 -9.82 3.26 3.62
CA PRO A 282 -9.55 2.55 4.85
C PRO A 282 -8.05 2.33 5.01
N SER A 283 -7.59 2.33 6.26
CA SER A 283 -6.29 1.76 6.64
C SER A 283 -6.46 0.99 7.94
N TYR A 284 -5.41 0.27 8.33
CA TYR A 284 -5.37 -0.42 9.61
C TYR A 284 -4.18 0.07 10.41
N ILE A 285 -4.38 0.19 11.71
CA ILE A 285 -3.32 0.46 12.67
C ILE A 285 -3.31 -0.64 13.73
N ARG A 286 -2.13 -0.91 14.27
CA ARG A 286 -2.01 -1.66 15.52
C ARG A 286 -1.93 -0.68 16.67
N PHE A 287 -2.82 -0.85 17.63
CA PHE A 287 -2.77 -0.15 18.90
C PHE A 287 -2.71 -1.18 20.01
N GLN A 288 -1.51 -1.33 20.60
CA GLN A 288 -1.20 -2.44 21.50
C GLN A 288 -1.47 -3.78 20.79
N GLN A 289 -2.25 -4.68 21.40
CA GLN A 289 -2.62 -5.98 20.83
C GLN A 289 -3.83 -5.91 19.89
N ASN A 290 -4.45 -4.73 19.73
CA ASN A 290 -5.66 -4.57 18.94
C ASN A 290 -5.36 -4.04 17.54
N ILE A 291 -6.09 -4.58 16.55
CA ILE A 291 -6.12 -4.04 15.20
C ILE A 291 -7.34 -3.14 15.08
N LEU A 292 -7.12 -1.88 14.70
CA LEU A 292 -8.17 -0.89 14.55
C LEU A 292 -8.32 -0.50 13.07
N LEU A 293 -9.57 -0.41 12.61
CA LEU A 293 -9.90 0.22 11.34
C LEU A 293 -9.75 1.74 11.48
N GLN A 294 -8.98 2.34 10.59
CA GLN A 294 -8.78 3.79 10.50
C GLN A 294 -9.47 4.32 9.25
N LEU A 295 -10.23 5.41 9.42
CA LEU A 295 -10.99 6.07 8.34
C LEU A 295 -10.24 7.33 7.93
N ASN A 296 -9.65 7.31 6.74
CA ASN A 296 -8.89 8.47 6.26
C ASN A 296 -9.80 9.34 5.40
N TYR A 297 -9.73 10.65 5.63
CA TYR A 297 -10.44 11.68 4.88
C TYR A 297 -9.42 12.68 4.34
N THR A 298 -9.34 12.85 3.03
CA THR A 298 -8.37 13.73 2.38
C THR A 298 -9.06 14.78 1.51
N LEU A 299 -8.67 16.04 1.66
CA LEU A 299 -9.03 17.12 0.75
C LEU A 299 -7.77 17.69 0.11
N TRP A 300 -7.90 18.08 -1.15
CA TRP A 300 -6.83 18.72 -1.91
C TRP A 300 -7.16 20.17 -2.23
N PHE A 301 -6.15 21.01 -2.13
CA PHE A 301 -6.17 22.44 -2.43
C PHE A 301 -5.14 22.75 -3.51
N SER A 302 -5.37 23.80 -4.30
CA SER A 302 -4.52 24.10 -5.46
C SER A 302 -3.08 24.43 -5.10
N GLU A 303 -2.86 25.05 -3.94
CA GLU A 303 -1.54 25.46 -3.47
C GLU A 303 -1.57 25.83 -1.98
N ARG A 304 -0.38 25.84 -1.36
CA ARG A 304 -0.12 26.54 -0.11
C ARG A 304 0.61 27.84 -0.47
N PRO A 305 -0.09 29.00 -0.51
CA PRO A 305 0.54 30.27 -0.85
C PRO A 305 1.74 30.56 0.05
N LYS A 306 2.78 31.16 -0.53
CA LYS A 306 3.96 31.59 0.21
C LYS A 306 3.72 33.00 0.76
N PRO A 307 3.62 33.20 2.09
CA PRO A 307 3.46 34.53 2.67
C PRO A 307 4.72 35.39 2.44
N THR A 308 5.88 34.75 2.40
CA THR A 308 7.19 35.36 2.13
C THR A 308 7.98 34.52 1.11
N ALA A 309 8.96 35.13 0.44
CA ALA A 309 9.78 34.44 -0.57
C ALA A 309 10.57 33.25 0.03
N ASP A 310 10.96 33.35 1.30
CA ASP A 310 11.74 32.35 2.04
C ASP A 310 10.87 31.26 2.70
N ASP A 311 9.54 31.29 2.50
CA ASP A 311 8.68 30.18 2.93
C ASP A 311 8.90 28.97 2.03
N TRP A 312 9.68 28.01 2.54
CA TRP A 312 10.01 26.75 1.91
C TRP A 312 8.90 25.70 2.03
N TYR A 313 7.91 25.93 2.89
CA TYR A 313 6.76 25.04 3.06
C TYR A 313 5.65 25.32 2.03
N GLY A 314 5.62 26.48 1.37
CA GLY A 314 4.63 26.80 0.33
C GLY A 314 4.91 26.07 -0.99
N GLY A 315 3.85 25.69 -1.72
CA GLY A 315 3.97 24.86 -2.93
C GLY A 315 2.68 24.75 -3.75
N LYS A 316 2.77 24.18 -4.96
CA LYS A 316 1.64 24.10 -5.92
C LYS A 316 0.71 22.90 -5.69
N LEU A 317 0.57 22.48 -4.44
CA LEU A 317 -0.37 21.47 -3.97
C LEU A 317 -0.39 21.59 -2.44
N ASP A 318 -1.58 21.62 -1.86
CA ASP A 318 -1.76 21.51 -0.42
C ASP A 318 -2.88 20.51 -0.12
N GLY A 319 -2.91 19.95 1.08
CA GLY A 319 -3.85 18.92 1.44
C GLY A 319 -4.07 18.81 2.94
N LEU A 320 -5.30 18.47 3.29
CA LEU A 320 -5.69 18.14 4.66
C LEU A 320 -6.00 16.65 4.74
N VAL A 321 -5.35 15.94 5.66
CA VAL A 321 -5.67 14.55 5.99
C VAL A 321 -6.20 14.49 7.41
N TRP A 322 -7.45 14.04 7.56
CA TRP A 322 -8.10 13.76 8.84
C TRP A 322 -8.26 12.25 9.00
N ARG A 323 -7.96 11.71 10.19
CA ARG A 323 -7.91 10.27 10.48
C ARG A 323 -8.46 9.96 11.86
#